data_AF-A0A1C6SX92-F1
#
_entry.id   AF-A0A1C6SX92-F1
#
_cell.length_a   1.000
_cell.length_b   1.000
_cell.length_c   1.000
_cell.angle_alpha   90.00
_cell.angle_beta   90.00
_cell.angle_gamma   90.00
#
_symmetry.space_group_name_H-M   'P 1'
#
loop_
_entity.id
_entity.type
_entity.pdbx_description
1 polymer ?
#
loop_
_entity_poly.entity_id
_entity_poly.type
_entity_poly.pdbx_seq_one_letter_code
_entity_poly.pdbx_strand_id
1 'polypeptide(L)'
;MDFWDLTKLLVRRWKIVSPMLVLSAAFAVLTITQVKPDYVGTAYVQLVPPVIGQTKPGEATAEQRNPWIGLGLETIGNAAIVTVTDRSVAKRMKALGYSDSYTLTMGSTSPMVSFEIIGKSEAQASATAEQLVERFSQSVANLQSAYSVAPSDAITTRRLDLGTNVVQSNSKVKRAFIAVVGAGLLLSAAGTVGIDALLRRRQRRRAAVDAVPPTATPNPAPGTLGAERLSSPSVIAPVPRVHTDERDEVKRPTTMAEEQPTVRVRLDSAPTTSSGKGNSRGESDPSVPPEATIVLPWTRP
;
A
#
# COMPACT_ATOMS: atom_id res chain seq x y z
N MET A 1 6.69 33.48 10.12
CA MET A 1 5.99 32.98 11.32
C MET A 1 6.72 31.72 11.69
N ASP A 2 7.52 31.75 12.75
CA ASP A 2 8.37 30.61 13.11
C ASP A 2 7.57 29.58 13.89
N PHE A 3 8.03 28.31 13.89
CA PHE A 3 7.41 27.23 14.67
C PHE A 3 7.23 27.61 16.16
N TRP A 4 8.18 28.37 16.67
CA TRP A 4 8.16 28.89 18.04
C TRP A 4 7.06 29.94 18.28
N ASP A 5 6.79 30.80 17.30
CA ASP A 5 5.70 31.77 17.39
C ASP A 5 4.33 31.09 17.36
N LEU A 6 4.18 30.04 16.53
CA LEU A 6 2.97 29.23 16.49
C LEU A 6 2.70 28.57 17.85
N THR A 7 3.74 28.00 18.45
CA THR A 7 3.66 27.31 19.76
C THR A 7 3.27 28.28 20.88
N LYS A 8 3.90 29.47 20.95
CA LYS A 8 3.53 30.51 21.92
C LYS A 8 2.07 30.98 21.74
N LEU A 9 1.61 31.09 20.49
CA LEU A 9 0.23 31.48 20.19
C LEU A 9 -0.77 30.42 20.71
N LEU A 10 -0.49 29.13 20.47
CA LEU A 10 -1.29 28.01 20.98
C LEU A 10 -1.40 28.04 22.51
N VAL A 11 -0.28 28.21 23.22
CA VAL A 11 -0.27 28.28 24.70
C VAL A 11 -1.04 29.49 25.21
N ARG A 12 -0.89 30.67 24.58
CA ARG A 12 -1.59 31.89 24.98
C ARG A 12 -3.11 31.77 24.82
N ARG A 13 -3.59 30.96 23.87
CA ARG A 13 -5.02 30.74 23.59
C ARG A 13 -5.50 29.34 23.98
N TRP A 14 -4.95 28.78 25.06
CA TRP A 14 -5.29 27.42 25.54
C TRP A 14 -6.79 27.18 25.71
N LYS A 15 -7.58 28.20 26.07
CA LYS A 15 -9.05 28.12 26.22
C LYS A 15 -9.79 27.77 24.92
N ILE A 16 -9.20 28.04 23.75
CA ILE A 16 -9.78 27.71 22.44
C ILE A 16 -9.20 26.40 21.92
N VAL A 17 -7.88 26.21 22.11
CA VAL A 17 -7.17 25.01 21.64
C VAL A 17 -7.65 23.76 22.38
N SER A 18 -7.80 23.85 23.71
CA SER A 18 -8.23 22.73 24.55
C SER A 18 -9.57 22.12 24.11
N PRO A 19 -10.69 22.87 23.96
CA PRO A 19 -11.95 22.28 23.53
C PRO A 19 -11.91 21.73 22.11
N MET A 20 -11.14 22.34 21.19
CA MET A 20 -10.92 21.81 19.84
C MET A 20 -10.16 20.47 19.88
N LEU A 21 -9.14 20.38 20.72
CA LEU A 21 -8.34 19.15 20.89
C LEU A 21 -9.18 18.05 21.55
N VAL A 22 -9.96 18.38 22.58
CA VAL A 22 -10.92 17.45 23.20
C VAL A 22 -11.96 16.95 22.19
N LEU A 23 -12.51 17.85 21.38
CA LEU A 23 -13.45 17.47 20.32
C LEU A 23 -12.79 16.55 19.28
N SER A 24 -11.58 16.87 18.84
CA SER A 24 -10.80 16.02 17.94
C SER A 24 -10.50 14.65 18.55
N ALA A 25 -10.17 14.59 19.84
CA ALA A 25 -9.93 13.33 20.55
C ALA A 25 -11.22 12.51 20.63
N ALA A 26 -12.37 13.14 20.89
CA ALA A 26 -13.68 12.49 20.88
C ALA A 26 -13.99 11.88 19.50
N PHE A 27 -13.76 12.61 18.41
CA PHE A 27 -13.90 12.08 17.05
C PHE A 27 -12.95 10.91 16.76
N ALA A 28 -11.71 10.98 17.24
CA ALA A 28 -10.75 9.88 17.08
C ALA A 28 -11.23 8.62 17.81
N VAL A 29 -11.71 8.74 19.04
CA VAL A 29 -12.27 7.62 19.83
C VAL A 29 -13.50 7.03 19.12
N LEU A 30 -14.43 7.87 18.65
CA LEU A 30 -15.60 7.43 17.89
C LEU A 30 -15.22 6.69 16.60
N THR A 31 -14.17 7.14 15.92
CA THR A 31 -13.69 6.48 14.69
C THR A 31 -13.11 5.10 15.01
N ILE A 32 -12.32 4.98 16.08
CA ILE A 32 -11.73 3.70 16.49
C ILE A 32 -12.82 2.67 16.85
N THR A 33 -13.88 3.08 17.56
CA THR A 33 -14.95 2.16 17.95
C THR A 33 -15.85 1.74 16.79
N GLN A 34 -15.93 2.57 15.73
CA GLN A 34 -16.78 2.29 14.58
C GLN A 34 -16.07 1.50 13.47
N VAL A 35 -14.75 1.63 13.33
CA VAL A 35 -13.97 0.89 12.33
C VAL A 35 -13.64 -0.50 12.87
N LYS A 36 -14.38 -1.51 12.41
CA LYS A 36 -14.08 -2.91 12.72
C LYS A 36 -12.73 -3.33 12.11
N PRO A 37 -11.91 -4.11 12.84
CA PRO A 37 -10.69 -4.68 12.31
C PRO A 37 -11.01 -5.69 11.21
N ASP A 38 -10.09 -5.84 10.26
CA ASP A 38 -10.17 -6.89 9.25
C ASP A 38 -9.36 -8.11 9.73
N TYR A 39 -9.63 -9.29 9.17
CA TYR A 39 -8.94 -10.54 9.49
C TYR A 39 -8.22 -11.03 8.26
N VAL A 40 -6.90 -11.24 8.38
CA VAL A 40 -6.06 -11.72 7.28
C VAL A 40 -5.84 -13.20 7.47
N GLY A 41 -6.39 -14.01 6.55
CA GLY A 41 -6.15 -15.44 6.45
C GLY A 41 -5.06 -15.73 5.42
N THR A 42 -4.15 -16.63 5.73
CA THR A 42 -3.15 -17.13 4.77
C THR A 42 -3.30 -18.63 4.53
N ALA A 43 -3.24 -19.05 3.27
CA ALA A 43 -3.16 -20.47 2.90
C ALA A 43 -2.05 -20.71 1.88
N TYR A 44 -1.52 -21.92 1.86
CA TYR A 44 -0.42 -22.34 1.01
C TYR A 44 -0.78 -23.64 0.30
N VAL A 45 -0.72 -23.63 -1.02
CA VAL A 45 -0.96 -24.81 -1.85
C VAL A 45 0.26 -25.05 -2.72
N GLN A 46 0.80 -26.26 -2.65
CA GLN A 46 1.88 -26.72 -3.49
C GLN A 46 1.33 -27.47 -4.71
N LEU A 47 1.89 -27.20 -5.88
CA LEU A 47 1.73 -28.01 -7.07
C LEU A 47 2.72 -29.18 -7.01
N VAL A 48 2.20 -30.40 -7.07
CA VAL A 48 2.96 -31.64 -6.97
C VAL A 48 2.92 -32.34 -8.32
N PRO A 49 4.06 -32.45 -9.04
CA PRO A 49 4.11 -33.19 -10.28
C PRO A 49 3.86 -34.69 -10.05
N PRO A 50 3.37 -35.42 -11.06
CA PRO A 50 3.22 -36.87 -10.96
C PRO A 50 4.58 -37.55 -10.79
N VAL A 51 4.62 -38.69 -10.10
CA VAL A 51 5.82 -39.51 -10.01
C VAL A 51 6.00 -40.23 -11.34
N ILE A 52 6.88 -39.71 -12.19
CA ILE A 52 7.16 -40.29 -13.49
C ILE A 52 8.09 -41.49 -13.29
N GLY A 53 7.59 -42.71 -13.53
CA GLY A 53 8.44 -43.90 -13.65
C GLY A 53 9.38 -43.78 -14.86
N GLN A 54 10.48 -44.56 -14.88
CA GLN A 54 11.38 -44.59 -16.05
C GLN A 54 10.57 -44.92 -17.32
N THR A 55 10.63 -44.04 -18.30
CA THR A 55 9.97 -44.23 -19.59
C THR A 55 10.67 -45.36 -20.33
N LYS A 56 9.92 -46.37 -20.75
CA LYS A 56 10.48 -47.45 -21.58
C LYS A 56 10.75 -46.92 -22.99
N PRO A 57 11.75 -47.46 -23.72
CA PRO A 57 11.95 -47.10 -25.12
C PRO A 57 10.67 -47.32 -25.93
N GLY A 58 10.16 -46.26 -26.57
CA GLY A 58 8.94 -46.29 -27.37
C GLY A 58 7.66 -45.81 -26.67
N GLU A 59 7.71 -45.51 -25.37
CA GLU A 59 6.59 -44.86 -24.66
C GLU A 59 6.64 -43.33 -24.79
N ALA A 60 5.46 -42.70 -24.76
CA ALA A 60 5.37 -41.23 -24.76
C ALA A 60 6.10 -40.65 -23.55
N THR A 61 6.87 -39.58 -23.75
CA THR A 61 7.58 -38.89 -22.66
C THR A 61 6.61 -38.22 -21.69
N ALA A 62 7.05 -37.87 -20.48
CA ALA A 62 6.20 -37.19 -19.51
C ALA A 62 5.60 -35.88 -20.05
N GLU A 63 6.37 -35.12 -20.82
CA GLU A 63 5.92 -33.89 -21.47
C GLU A 63 4.89 -34.15 -22.58
N GLN A 64 5.00 -35.28 -23.29
CA GLN A 64 4.01 -35.71 -24.27
C GLN A 64 2.71 -36.17 -23.62
N ARG A 65 2.76 -36.77 -22.43
CA ARG A 65 1.58 -37.21 -21.67
C ARG A 65 0.89 -36.05 -20.95
N ASN A 66 1.65 -35.04 -20.52
CA ASN A 66 1.11 -33.84 -19.91
C ASN A 66 1.84 -32.58 -20.42
N PRO A 67 1.22 -31.82 -21.36
CA PRO A 67 1.81 -30.61 -21.92
C PRO A 67 2.18 -29.55 -20.86
N TRP A 68 1.49 -29.53 -19.72
CA TRP A 68 1.76 -28.59 -18.63
C TRP A 68 3.09 -28.85 -17.93
N ILE A 69 3.62 -30.08 -17.97
CA ILE A 69 4.94 -30.39 -17.41
C ILE A 69 6.03 -29.69 -18.23
N GLY A 70 5.95 -29.75 -19.57
CA GLY A 70 6.91 -29.09 -20.45
C GLY A 70 6.83 -27.56 -20.40
N LEU A 71 5.66 -27.00 -20.10
CA LEU A 71 5.46 -25.55 -19.89
C LEU A 71 5.91 -25.08 -18.49
N GLY A 72 6.14 -26.00 -17.55
CA GLY A 72 6.49 -25.70 -16.17
C GLY A 72 5.29 -25.52 -15.24
N LEU A 73 5.49 -25.86 -13.96
CA LEU A 73 4.48 -25.79 -12.90
C LEU A 73 3.95 -24.37 -12.66
N GLU A 74 4.79 -23.36 -12.87
CA GLU A 74 4.39 -21.95 -12.76
C GLU A 74 3.31 -21.58 -13.78
N THR A 75 3.41 -22.11 -15.01
CA THR A 75 2.49 -21.78 -16.09
C THR A 75 1.06 -22.26 -15.78
N ILE A 76 0.91 -23.51 -15.36
CA ILE A 76 -0.41 -24.04 -14.97
C ILE A 76 -0.94 -23.34 -13.71
N GLY A 77 -0.07 -23.05 -12.74
CA GLY A 77 -0.47 -22.38 -11.52
C GLY A 77 -0.93 -20.94 -11.77
N ASN A 78 -0.22 -20.18 -12.61
CA ASN A 78 -0.62 -18.83 -13.02
C ASN A 78 -1.94 -18.85 -13.81
N ALA A 79 -2.13 -19.82 -14.72
CA ALA A 79 -3.39 -19.98 -15.43
C ALA A 79 -4.56 -20.27 -14.47
N ALA A 80 -4.34 -21.10 -13.44
CA ALA A 80 -5.33 -21.34 -12.40
C ALA A 80 -5.58 -20.10 -11.53
N ILE A 81 -4.55 -19.32 -11.18
CA ILE A 81 -4.67 -18.04 -10.45
C ILE A 81 -5.57 -17.07 -11.22
N VAL A 82 -5.35 -16.90 -12.53
CA VAL A 82 -6.18 -16.01 -13.37
C VAL A 82 -7.64 -16.44 -13.36
N THR A 83 -7.90 -17.75 -13.42
CA THR A 83 -9.26 -18.30 -13.40
C THR A 83 -9.97 -18.05 -12.06
N VAL A 84 -9.25 -18.19 -10.94
CA VAL A 84 -9.81 -18.01 -9.59
C VAL A 84 -9.96 -16.54 -9.20
N THR A 85 -9.08 -15.67 -9.70
CA THR A 85 -9.10 -14.22 -9.43
C THR A 85 -10.03 -13.45 -10.37
N ASP A 86 -10.72 -14.13 -11.29
CA ASP A 86 -11.67 -13.50 -12.18
C ASP A 86 -12.79 -12.76 -11.42
N ARG A 87 -13.20 -11.60 -11.95
CA ARG A 87 -14.18 -10.72 -11.30
C ARG A 87 -15.55 -11.38 -11.13
N SER A 88 -15.94 -12.28 -12.04
CA SER A 88 -17.20 -13.02 -11.92
C SER A 88 -17.17 -14.01 -10.75
N VAL A 89 -16.01 -14.64 -10.51
CA VAL A 89 -15.78 -15.54 -9.38
C VAL A 89 -15.84 -14.77 -8.07
N ALA A 90 -15.14 -13.64 -7.97
CA ALA A 90 -15.18 -12.79 -6.77
C ALA A 90 -16.60 -12.32 -6.43
N LYS A 91 -17.39 -11.92 -7.45
CA LYS A 91 -18.81 -11.55 -7.26
C LYS A 91 -19.63 -12.72 -6.74
N ARG A 92 -19.43 -13.93 -7.28
CA ARG A 92 -20.14 -15.14 -6.84
C ARG A 92 -19.74 -15.53 -5.41
N MET A 93 -18.46 -15.45 -5.07
CA MET A 93 -17.95 -15.67 -3.72
C MET A 93 -18.62 -14.74 -2.72
N LYS A 94 -18.71 -13.44 -3.04
CA LYS A 94 -19.42 -12.45 -2.22
C LYS A 94 -20.89 -12.78 -2.02
N ALA A 95 -21.58 -13.19 -3.09
CA ALA A 95 -22.99 -13.55 -3.04
C ALA A 95 -23.25 -14.76 -2.12
N LEU A 96 -22.26 -15.64 -1.97
CA LEU A 96 -22.29 -16.80 -1.07
C LEU A 96 -21.83 -16.46 0.37
N GLY A 97 -21.50 -15.19 0.66
CA GLY A 97 -21.06 -14.75 1.98
C GLY A 97 -19.54 -14.86 2.23
N TYR A 98 -18.76 -15.28 1.25
CA TYR A 98 -17.29 -15.27 1.33
C TYR A 98 -16.71 -13.87 1.09
N SER A 99 -15.42 -13.70 1.36
CA SER A 99 -14.73 -12.45 1.03
C SER A 99 -14.50 -12.30 -0.49
N ASP A 100 -14.65 -11.08 -0.99
CA ASP A 100 -14.24 -10.65 -2.33
C ASP A 100 -12.86 -9.99 -2.37
N SER A 101 -12.18 -9.90 -1.23
CA SER A 101 -10.85 -9.30 -1.09
C SER A 101 -9.83 -10.39 -0.83
N TYR A 102 -9.21 -10.89 -1.89
CA TYR A 102 -8.18 -11.90 -1.81
C TYR A 102 -7.13 -11.72 -2.92
N THR A 103 -5.92 -12.18 -2.65
CA THR A 103 -4.79 -12.17 -3.58
C THR A 103 -4.18 -13.56 -3.61
N LEU A 104 -3.86 -14.04 -4.80
CA LEU A 104 -3.13 -15.29 -4.99
C LEU A 104 -1.80 -14.96 -5.66
N THR A 105 -0.71 -15.49 -5.12
CA THR A 105 0.64 -15.22 -5.62
C THR A 105 1.42 -16.52 -5.74
N MET A 106 1.96 -16.79 -6.93
CA MET A 106 2.89 -17.88 -7.18
C MET A 106 4.28 -17.53 -6.63
N GLY A 107 4.91 -18.48 -5.94
CA GLY A 107 6.31 -18.35 -5.52
C GLY A 107 7.26 -18.40 -6.72
N SER A 108 8.29 -17.55 -6.73
CA SER A 108 9.27 -17.48 -7.84
C SER A 108 10.31 -18.60 -7.83
N THR A 109 10.48 -19.28 -6.70
CA THR A 109 11.50 -20.33 -6.50
C THR A 109 10.91 -21.66 -6.07
N SER A 110 9.60 -21.69 -5.81
CA SER A 110 8.87 -22.86 -5.31
C SER A 110 7.54 -22.91 -6.03
N PRO A 111 7.08 -24.10 -6.46
CA PRO A 111 5.78 -24.30 -7.10
C PRO A 111 4.65 -24.24 -6.05
N MET A 112 4.64 -23.18 -5.25
CA MET A 112 3.72 -22.93 -4.14
C MET A 112 2.96 -21.65 -4.42
N VAL A 113 1.63 -21.74 -4.35
CA VAL A 113 0.73 -20.61 -4.40
C VAL A 113 0.35 -20.21 -2.99
N SER A 114 0.59 -18.95 -2.67
CA SER A 114 0.12 -18.31 -1.45
C SER A 114 -1.21 -17.62 -1.69
N PHE A 115 -2.12 -17.76 -0.75
CA PHE A 115 -3.43 -17.15 -0.75
C PHE A 115 -3.46 -16.18 0.43
N GLU A 116 -3.68 -14.91 0.17
CA GLU A 116 -3.93 -13.90 1.19
C GLU A 116 -5.38 -13.45 1.09
N ILE A 117 -6.14 -13.64 2.17
CA ILE A 117 -7.57 -13.39 2.23
C ILE A 117 -7.85 -12.33 3.29
N ILE A 118 -8.65 -11.32 2.97
CA ILE A 118 -9.08 -10.29 3.93
C ILE A 118 -10.56 -10.49 4.22
N GLY A 119 -10.90 -11.06 5.38
CA GLY A 119 -12.27 -11.26 5.86
C GLY A 119 -12.70 -10.20 6.89
N LYS A 120 -14.02 -10.06 7.07
CA LYS A 120 -14.61 -9.22 8.15
C LYS A 120 -14.68 -9.94 9.49
N SER A 121 -14.44 -11.25 9.49
CA SER A 121 -14.37 -12.10 10.67
C SER A 121 -13.39 -13.24 10.40
N GLU A 122 -12.90 -13.86 11.47
CA GLU A 122 -12.02 -15.02 11.39
C GLU A 122 -12.67 -16.17 10.61
N ALA A 123 -13.93 -16.50 10.95
CA ALA A 123 -14.70 -17.55 10.28
C ALA A 123 -14.91 -17.27 8.78
N GLN A 124 -15.12 -16.01 8.39
CA GLN A 124 -15.23 -15.67 6.97
C GLN A 124 -13.90 -15.84 6.25
N ALA A 125 -12.78 -15.44 6.87
CA ALA A 125 -11.46 -15.56 6.26
C ALA A 125 -11.06 -17.03 6.07
N SER A 126 -11.26 -17.88 7.08
CA SER A 126 -10.96 -19.32 6.99
C SER A 126 -11.84 -20.04 5.97
N ALA A 127 -13.16 -19.83 6.01
CA ALA A 127 -14.09 -20.44 5.06
C ALA A 127 -13.83 -19.98 3.61
N THR A 128 -13.43 -18.72 3.43
CA THR A 128 -13.04 -18.22 2.10
C THR A 128 -11.73 -18.86 1.63
N ALA A 129 -10.75 -19.04 2.52
CA ALA A 129 -9.49 -19.69 2.19
C ALA A 129 -9.72 -21.15 1.73
N GLU A 130 -10.52 -21.92 2.48
CA GLU A 130 -10.91 -23.28 2.09
C GLU A 130 -11.58 -23.33 0.72
N GLN A 131 -12.55 -22.45 0.49
CA GLN A 131 -13.27 -22.39 -0.77
C GLN A 131 -12.39 -21.97 -1.96
N LEU A 132 -11.41 -21.08 -1.73
CA LEU A 132 -10.43 -20.67 -2.74
C LEU A 132 -9.44 -21.79 -3.06
N VAL A 133 -8.95 -22.52 -2.05
CA VAL A 133 -8.08 -23.68 -2.24
C VAL A 133 -8.80 -24.73 -3.08
N GLU A 134 -10.04 -25.07 -2.73
CA GLU A 134 -10.84 -26.04 -3.49
C GLU A 134 -11.05 -25.59 -4.94
N ARG A 135 -11.41 -24.31 -5.16
CA ARG A 135 -11.56 -23.76 -6.52
C ARG A 135 -10.27 -23.77 -7.32
N PHE A 136 -9.15 -23.48 -6.68
CA PHE A 136 -7.84 -23.52 -7.30
C PHE A 136 -7.48 -24.95 -7.72
N SER A 137 -7.67 -25.93 -6.84
CA SER A 137 -7.52 -27.36 -7.13
C SER A 137 -8.38 -27.81 -8.30
N GLN A 138 -9.65 -27.43 -8.31
CA GLN A 138 -10.57 -27.70 -9.42
C GLN A 138 -10.12 -27.03 -10.72
N SER A 139 -9.63 -25.78 -10.66
CA SER A 139 -9.11 -25.08 -11.84
C SER A 139 -7.88 -25.79 -12.41
N VAL A 140 -6.95 -26.24 -11.58
CA VAL A 140 -5.77 -27.01 -12.01
C VAL A 140 -6.19 -28.34 -12.66
N ALA A 141 -7.17 -29.04 -12.09
CA ALA A 141 -7.71 -30.26 -12.68
C ALA A 141 -8.40 -30.00 -14.03
N ASN A 142 -9.24 -28.98 -14.12
CA ASN A 142 -9.99 -28.61 -15.32
C ASN A 142 -9.06 -28.18 -16.47
N LEU A 143 -8.00 -27.43 -16.16
CA LEU A 143 -6.98 -27.04 -17.14
C LEU A 143 -6.26 -28.25 -17.72
N GLN A 144 -6.02 -29.30 -16.93
CA GLN A 144 -5.38 -30.53 -17.41
C GLN A 144 -6.35 -31.42 -18.18
N SER A 145 -7.61 -31.54 -17.72
CA SER A 145 -8.63 -32.31 -18.44
C SER A 145 -8.95 -31.74 -19.82
N ALA A 146 -8.84 -30.41 -19.99
CA ALA A 146 -9.00 -29.76 -21.29
C ALA A 146 -7.97 -30.24 -22.34
N TYR A 147 -6.83 -30.76 -21.89
CA TYR A 147 -5.79 -31.36 -22.74
C TYR A 147 -5.81 -32.90 -22.69
N SER A 148 -6.88 -33.50 -22.17
CA SER A 148 -7.02 -34.97 -22.04
C SER A 148 -5.89 -35.64 -21.25
N VAL A 149 -5.31 -34.94 -20.27
CA VAL A 149 -4.27 -35.50 -19.40
C VAL A 149 -4.87 -36.60 -18.52
N ALA A 150 -4.24 -37.77 -18.51
CA ALA A 150 -4.66 -38.88 -17.66
C ALA A 150 -4.44 -38.58 -16.16
N PRO A 151 -5.29 -39.06 -15.24
CA PRO A 151 -5.12 -38.81 -13.80
C PRO A 151 -3.77 -39.25 -13.22
N SER A 152 -3.14 -40.29 -13.78
CA SER A 152 -1.80 -40.75 -13.40
C SER A 152 -0.67 -39.79 -13.77
N ASP A 153 -0.88 -38.95 -14.79
CA ASP A 153 0.08 -37.98 -15.29
C ASP A 153 -0.30 -36.54 -14.92
N ALA A 154 -1.35 -36.36 -14.11
CA ALA A 154 -1.83 -35.06 -13.69
C ALA A 154 -0.98 -34.46 -12.55
N ILE A 155 -0.70 -33.17 -12.66
CA ILE A 155 -0.18 -32.34 -11.58
C ILE A 155 -1.30 -32.19 -10.54
N THR A 156 -0.99 -32.54 -9.31
CA THR A 156 -1.94 -32.47 -8.20
C THR A 156 -1.65 -31.25 -7.32
N THR A 157 -2.65 -30.80 -6.57
CA THR A 157 -2.51 -29.72 -5.60
C THR A 157 -2.50 -30.29 -4.20
N ARG A 158 -1.55 -29.87 -3.35
CA ARG A 158 -1.50 -30.25 -1.94
C ARG A 158 -1.47 -29.02 -1.06
N ARG A 159 -2.44 -28.91 -0.16
CA ARG A 159 -2.44 -27.87 0.87
C ARG A 159 -1.33 -28.15 1.89
N LEU A 160 -0.56 -27.12 2.25
CA LEU A 160 0.54 -27.21 3.21
C LEU A 160 0.18 -26.69 4.61
N ASP A 161 -0.91 -25.92 4.73
CA ASP A 161 -1.40 -25.40 6.01
C ASP A 161 -2.60 -26.19 6.55
N LEU A 162 -2.89 -25.99 7.85
CA LEU A 162 -4.01 -26.58 8.58
C LEU A 162 -5.31 -25.73 8.51
N GLY A 163 -5.31 -24.60 7.81
CA GLY A 163 -6.45 -23.70 7.68
C GLY A 163 -6.74 -22.77 8.85
N THR A 164 -5.85 -22.74 9.84
CA THR A 164 -6.01 -21.91 11.06
C THR A 164 -5.13 -20.66 11.06
N ASN A 165 -4.48 -20.33 9.94
CA ASN A 165 -3.60 -19.16 9.85
C ASN A 165 -4.41 -17.87 9.62
N VAL A 166 -5.15 -17.43 10.62
CA VAL A 166 -5.92 -16.18 10.55
C VAL A 166 -5.45 -15.23 11.64
N VAL A 167 -5.09 -14.01 11.25
CA VAL A 167 -4.57 -12.98 12.15
C VAL A 167 -5.38 -11.70 11.99
N GLN A 168 -5.72 -11.07 13.12
CA GLN A 168 -6.39 -9.78 13.11
C GLN A 168 -5.47 -8.68 12.57
N SER A 169 -5.91 -7.98 11.54
CA SER A 169 -5.22 -6.85 10.93
C SER A 169 -5.86 -5.52 11.36
N ASN A 170 -5.10 -4.76 12.16
CA ASN A 170 -5.48 -3.43 12.60
C ASN A 170 -4.99 -2.32 11.65
N SER A 171 -4.49 -2.66 10.47
CA SER A 171 -3.90 -1.69 9.52
C SER A 171 -4.92 -0.63 9.08
N LYS A 172 -6.17 -1.00 8.83
CA LYS A 172 -7.25 -0.08 8.48
C LYS A 172 -7.60 0.86 9.63
N VAL A 173 -7.69 0.33 10.86
CA VAL A 173 -7.95 1.10 12.08
C VAL A 173 -6.81 2.12 12.30
N LYS A 174 -5.55 1.70 12.15
CA LYS A 174 -4.38 2.59 12.27
C LYS A 174 -4.40 3.70 11.22
N ARG A 175 -4.68 3.40 9.95
CA ARG A 175 -4.77 4.40 8.87
C ARG A 175 -5.91 5.40 9.12
N ALA A 176 -7.08 4.92 9.52
CA ALA A 176 -8.22 5.77 9.87
C ALA A 176 -7.90 6.68 11.06
N PHE A 177 -7.27 6.13 12.10
CA PHE A 177 -6.83 6.90 13.26
C PHE A 177 -5.85 8.02 12.88
N ILE A 178 -4.81 7.71 12.10
CA ILE A 178 -3.82 8.70 11.63
C ILE A 178 -4.51 9.80 10.82
N ALA A 179 -5.42 9.44 9.91
CA ALA A 179 -6.15 10.41 9.10
C ALA A 179 -7.02 11.35 9.95
N VAL A 180 -7.77 10.82 10.93
CA VAL A 180 -8.63 11.62 11.80
C VAL A 180 -7.83 12.51 12.73
N VAL A 181 -6.76 11.99 13.35
CA VAL A 181 -5.87 12.81 14.20
C VAL A 181 -5.20 13.90 13.38
N GLY A 182 -4.66 13.57 12.20
CA GLY A 182 -4.02 14.53 11.31
C GLY A 182 -4.97 15.64 10.87
N ALA A 183 -6.17 15.28 10.41
CA ALA A 183 -7.20 16.24 10.01
C ALA A 183 -7.66 17.11 11.19
N GLY A 184 -7.84 16.51 12.37
CA GLY A 184 -8.23 17.22 13.59
C GLY A 184 -7.20 18.25 14.06
N LEU A 185 -5.91 17.92 13.97
CA LEU A 185 -4.83 18.87 14.27
C LEU A 185 -4.79 20.03 13.27
N LEU A 186 -4.94 19.73 11.97
CA LEU A 186 -4.99 20.76 10.92
C LEU A 186 -6.20 21.69 11.10
N LEU A 187 -7.39 21.14 11.38
CA LEU A 187 -8.59 21.92 11.68
C LEU A 187 -8.42 22.76 12.94
N SER A 188 -7.78 22.24 13.97
CA SER A 188 -7.51 22.97 15.22
C SER A 188 -6.58 24.17 14.98
N ALA A 189 -5.51 23.98 14.18
CA ALA A 189 -4.59 25.05 13.83
C ALA A 189 -5.27 26.12 12.95
N ALA A 190 -5.95 25.70 11.88
CA ALA A 190 -6.68 26.60 10.99
C ALA A 190 -7.79 27.37 11.71
N GLY A 191 -8.55 26.69 12.57
CA GLY A 191 -9.59 27.30 13.40
C GLY A 191 -9.03 28.35 14.36
N THR A 192 -7.88 28.08 14.99
CA THR A 192 -7.22 29.03 15.88
C THR A 192 -6.81 30.32 15.14
N VAL A 193 -6.20 30.19 13.96
CA VAL A 193 -5.81 31.33 13.12
C VAL A 193 -7.02 32.09 12.61
N GLY A 194 -8.06 31.39 12.15
CA GLY A 194 -9.30 31.98 11.65
C GLY A 194 -10.05 32.77 12.73
N ILE A 195 -10.16 32.23 13.94
CA ILE A 195 -10.77 32.93 15.07
C ILE A 195 -9.94 34.17 15.46
N ASP A 196 -8.61 34.08 15.48
CA ASP A 196 -7.75 35.24 15.79
C ASP A 196 -7.90 36.35 14.75
N ALA A 197 -7.93 35.99 13.47
CA ALA A 197 -8.16 36.92 12.37
C ALA A 197 -9.54 37.61 12.48
N LEU A 198 -10.59 36.85 12.82
CA LEU A 198 -11.94 37.36 13.00
C LEU A 198 -12.04 38.32 14.19
N LEU A 199 -11.43 37.97 15.33
CA LEU A 199 -11.40 38.81 16.53
C LEU A 199 -10.63 40.11 16.29
N ARG A 200 -9.46 40.05 15.64
CA ARG A 200 -8.69 41.25 15.26
C ARG A 200 -9.47 42.15 14.30
N ARG A 201 -10.18 41.57 13.33
CA ARG A 201 -11.04 42.32 12.41
C ARG A 201 -12.18 43.04 13.14
N ARG A 202 -12.80 42.40 14.14
CA ARG A 202 -13.85 43.02 14.97
C ARG A 202 -13.31 44.14 15.84
N GLN A 203 -12.15 43.98 16.45
CA GLN A 203 -11.51 45.02 17.27
C GLN A 203 -11.16 46.26 16.45
N ARG A 204 -10.59 46.09 15.24
CA ARG A 204 -10.29 47.22 14.34
C ARG A 204 -11.54 47.99 13.93
N ARG A 205 -12.67 47.31 13.73
CA ARG A 205 -13.96 47.98 13.43
C ARG A 205 -14.48 48.80 14.59
N ARG A 206 -14.33 48.35 15.84
CA ARG A 206 -14.74 49.12 17.02
C ARG A 206 -13.85 50.34 17.22
N ALA A 207 -12.53 50.17 17.10
CA ALA A 207 -11.59 51.28 17.20
C ALA A 207 -11.83 52.38 16.15
N ALA A 208 -12.29 52.01 14.94
CA ALA A 208 -12.64 52.98 13.90
C ALA A 208 -13.92 53.78 14.20
N VAL A 209 -14.88 53.19 14.93
CA VAL A 209 -16.11 53.88 15.35
C VAL A 209 -15.82 54.85 16.49
N ASP A 210 -14.97 54.46 17.44
CA ASP A 210 -14.57 55.34 18.55
C ASP A 210 -13.60 56.44 18.10
N ALA A 211 -12.91 56.25 16.98
CA ALA A 211 -12.02 57.25 16.38
C ALA A 211 -12.74 58.27 15.49
N VAL A 212 -14.08 58.28 15.46
CA VAL A 212 -14.83 59.41 14.88
C VAL A 212 -14.49 60.65 15.72
N PRO A 213 -13.78 61.65 15.18
CA PRO A 213 -13.40 62.82 15.95
C PRO A 213 -14.67 63.51 16.46
N PRO A 214 -14.71 63.99 17.73
CA PRO A 214 -15.79 64.86 18.16
C PRO A 214 -15.89 66.00 17.15
N THR A 215 -17.08 66.14 16.56
CA THR A 215 -17.41 67.16 15.56
C THR A 215 -16.74 68.47 15.97
N ALA A 216 -15.70 68.86 15.24
CA ALA A 216 -15.02 70.11 15.46
C ALA A 216 -16.09 71.20 15.35
N THR A 217 -16.35 71.90 16.44
CA THR A 217 -17.17 73.09 16.47
C THR A 217 -16.65 74.02 15.38
N PRO A 218 -17.50 74.50 14.44
CA PRO A 218 -17.06 75.32 13.33
C PRO A 218 -16.47 76.62 13.89
N ASN A 219 -15.15 76.76 13.78
CA ASN A 219 -14.46 77.98 14.17
C ASN A 219 -14.72 79.04 13.10
N PRO A 220 -15.31 80.21 13.43
CA PRO A 220 -15.56 81.25 12.44
C PRO A 220 -14.23 81.90 12.02
N ALA A 221 -14.05 81.99 10.71
CA ALA A 221 -12.85 82.54 10.07
C ALA A 221 -12.70 84.06 10.29
N PRO A 222 -11.46 84.56 10.38
CA PRO A 222 -11.10 85.87 9.85
C PRO A 222 -10.39 85.68 8.50
N GLY A 223 -10.96 86.29 7.46
CA GLY A 223 -10.34 86.32 6.14
C GLY A 223 -9.05 87.13 6.13
N THR A 224 -8.20 86.88 5.13
CA THR A 224 -7.46 87.92 4.41
C THR A 224 -7.03 87.37 3.04
N LEU A 225 -7.24 88.23 2.05
CA LEU A 225 -7.01 88.15 0.61
C LEU A 225 -5.53 87.95 0.20
N GLY A 226 -5.34 87.42 -1.02
CA GLY A 226 -4.10 87.57 -1.82
C GLY A 226 -3.61 86.24 -2.38
N ALA A 227 -3.98 85.85 -3.61
CA ALA A 227 -3.24 86.14 -4.86
C ALA A 227 -1.86 85.47 -4.86
N GLU A 228 -1.41 84.65 -5.81
CA GLU A 228 -1.81 84.29 -7.17
C GLU A 228 -0.78 83.22 -7.64
N ARG A 229 -1.04 82.59 -8.81
CA ARG A 229 -0.13 81.75 -9.64
C ARG A 229 -0.11 80.25 -9.33
N LEU A 230 -0.84 79.44 -10.11
CA LEU A 230 -0.51 78.94 -11.47
C LEU A 230 0.65 77.93 -11.46
N SER A 231 0.32 76.66 -11.72
CA SER A 231 0.87 75.84 -12.82
C SER A 231 0.90 74.34 -12.48
N SER A 232 0.12 73.60 -13.27
CA SER A 232 0.45 72.31 -13.91
C SER A 232 -0.37 71.08 -13.52
N PRO A 233 -1.03 70.44 -14.51
CA PRO A 233 -1.75 69.19 -14.35
C PRO A 233 -0.81 68.00 -14.58
N SER A 234 -0.95 66.93 -13.80
CA SER A 234 -0.49 65.62 -14.26
C SER A 234 -1.43 64.53 -13.76
N VAL A 235 -2.30 64.15 -14.69
CA VAL A 235 -3.18 62.99 -14.65
C VAL A 235 -2.31 61.75 -14.83
N ILE A 236 -2.32 60.83 -13.86
CA ILE A 236 -1.89 59.45 -14.09
C ILE A 236 -3.00 58.53 -13.62
N ALA A 237 -3.80 58.07 -14.59
CA ALA A 237 -4.75 56.99 -14.42
C ALA A 237 -3.99 55.65 -14.31
N PRO A 238 -4.39 54.73 -13.42
CA PRO A 238 -3.88 53.36 -13.47
C PRO A 238 -4.55 52.59 -14.62
N VAL A 239 -3.73 52.19 -15.58
CA VAL A 239 -4.07 51.29 -16.69
C VAL A 239 -4.40 49.89 -16.14
N PRO A 240 -5.54 49.28 -16.50
CA PRO A 240 -5.75 47.85 -16.28
C PRO A 240 -4.90 47.07 -17.31
N ARG A 241 -3.86 46.37 -16.84
CA ARG A 241 -3.14 45.38 -17.66
C ARG A 241 -4.03 44.16 -17.87
N VAL A 242 -4.63 44.09 -19.06
CA VAL A 242 -5.10 42.85 -19.67
C VAL A 242 -3.85 42.02 -20.01
N HIS A 243 -3.65 40.93 -19.28
CA HIS A 243 -2.65 39.93 -19.62
C HIS A 243 -3.37 38.80 -20.35
N THR A 244 -3.51 38.96 -21.66
CA THR A 244 -3.71 37.86 -22.61
C THR A 244 -2.34 37.29 -22.93
N ASP A 245 -2.02 36.15 -22.32
CA ASP A 245 -1.03 35.21 -22.86
C ASP A 245 -1.69 33.83 -22.81
N GLU A 246 -2.65 33.68 -23.73
CA GLU A 246 -3.19 32.41 -24.17
C GLU A 246 -2.14 31.79 -25.10
N ARG A 247 -1.14 31.16 -24.49
CA ARG A 247 -0.31 30.18 -25.18
C ARG A 247 -0.89 28.81 -24.89
N ASP A 248 -1.38 28.21 -25.96
CA ASP A 248 -1.60 26.78 -26.12
C ASP A 248 -0.36 25.98 -25.66
N GLU A 249 -0.34 25.64 -24.38
CA GLU A 249 0.51 24.56 -23.88
C GLU A 249 -0.29 23.27 -23.95
N VAL A 250 -0.17 22.61 -25.10
CA VAL A 250 -0.53 21.22 -25.31
C VAL A 250 0.16 20.38 -24.24
N LYS A 251 -0.56 20.10 -23.16
CA LYS A 251 -0.21 19.06 -22.19
C LYS A 251 -0.20 17.71 -22.89
N ARG A 252 0.97 17.32 -23.37
CA ARG A 252 1.29 15.91 -23.58
C ARG A 252 1.13 15.20 -22.23
N PRO A 253 0.55 14.00 -22.18
CA PRO A 253 0.56 13.19 -20.97
C PRO A 253 2.01 12.79 -20.70
N THR A 254 2.62 13.43 -19.70
CA THR A 254 3.81 12.89 -19.04
C THR A 254 3.38 11.62 -18.32
N THR A 255 3.55 10.50 -19.02
CA THR A 255 3.65 9.17 -18.44
C THR A 255 4.70 9.26 -17.33
N MET A 256 4.23 9.27 -16.08
CA MET A 256 5.07 8.94 -14.92
C MET A 256 5.47 7.48 -15.10
N ALA A 257 6.56 7.25 -15.81
CA ALA A 257 7.37 6.08 -15.61
C ALA A 257 7.86 6.16 -14.16
N GLU A 258 7.23 5.38 -13.30
CA GLU A 258 7.69 5.08 -11.96
C GLU A 258 9.10 4.52 -12.08
N GLU A 259 10.07 5.37 -11.81
CA GLU A 259 11.48 5.04 -11.62
C GLU A 259 11.54 4.08 -10.44
N GLN A 260 11.49 2.78 -10.75
CA GLN A 260 11.87 1.76 -9.80
C GLN A 260 13.33 2.02 -9.40
N PRO A 261 13.68 2.01 -8.11
CA PRO A 261 15.08 2.00 -7.72
C PRO A 261 15.71 0.71 -8.23
N THR A 262 16.43 0.78 -9.34
CA THR A 262 17.39 -0.26 -9.73
C THR A 262 18.43 -0.34 -8.61
N VAL A 263 18.26 -1.32 -7.74
CA VAL A 263 19.32 -1.83 -6.89
C VAL A 263 20.38 -2.37 -7.83
N ARG A 264 21.39 -1.55 -8.13
CA ARG A 264 22.64 -2.03 -8.72
C ARG A 264 23.31 -2.91 -7.67
N VAL A 265 23.08 -4.22 -7.78
CA VAL A 265 23.97 -5.20 -7.18
C VAL A 265 25.32 -5.01 -7.84
N ARG A 266 26.24 -4.42 -7.07
CA ARG A 266 27.67 -4.39 -7.36
C ARG A 266 28.12 -5.86 -7.36
N LEU A 267 28.30 -6.44 -8.54
CA LEU A 267 29.13 -7.63 -8.69
C LEU A 267 30.56 -7.18 -8.37
N ASP A 268 30.98 -7.40 -7.13
CA ASP A 268 32.40 -7.35 -6.80
C ASP A 268 33.07 -8.52 -7.52
N SER A 269 33.92 -8.13 -8.47
CA SER A 269 34.75 -9.00 -9.28
C SER A 269 35.73 -9.80 -8.43
N ALA A 270 35.72 -11.12 -8.66
CA ALA A 270 36.84 -12.07 -8.68
C ALA A 270 37.97 -11.95 -7.64
N PRO A 271 38.22 -13.01 -6.84
CA PRO A 271 39.56 -13.31 -6.36
C PRO A 271 40.38 -14.00 -7.46
N THR A 272 41.50 -13.36 -7.80
CA THR A 272 42.58 -13.82 -8.65
C THR A 272 43.10 -15.19 -8.17
N THR A 273 42.89 -16.26 -8.95
CA THR A 273 43.58 -17.54 -8.70
C THR A 273 45.02 -17.43 -9.20
N SER A 274 45.90 -17.31 -8.21
CA SER A 274 47.36 -17.41 -8.32
C SER A 274 47.77 -18.76 -8.93
N SER A 275 48.62 -18.66 -9.95
CA SER A 275 49.38 -19.75 -10.57
C SER A 275 50.37 -20.33 -9.56
N GLY A 276 50.06 -21.54 -9.05
CA GLY A 276 50.91 -22.31 -8.15
C GLY A 276 51.34 -23.62 -8.81
N LYS A 277 52.47 -23.58 -9.53
CA LYS A 277 53.17 -24.73 -10.07
C LYS A 277 53.86 -25.48 -8.92
N GLY A 278 53.39 -26.67 -8.57
CA GLY A 278 53.94 -27.48 -7.49
C GLY A 278 53.80 -28.98 -7.77
N ASN A 279 54.94 -29.60 -8.07
CA ASN A 279 55.14 -30.99 -8.45
C ASN A 279 55.37 -31.85 -7.18
N SER A 280 54.68 -33.00 -7.02
CA SER A 280 55.09 -34.24 -6.29
C SER A 280 53.85 -35.04 -5.86
N ARG A 281 53.62 -36.29 -6.28
CA ARG A 281 54.33 -37.57 -6.02
C ARG A 281 53.78 -38.26 -4.76
N GLY A 282 53.17 -39.44 -4.97
CA GLY A 282 52.98 -40.51 -3.99
C GLY A 282 51.81 -40.33 -3.02
N GLU A 283 50.86 -41.26 -3.04
CA GLU A 283 50.65 -42.24 -1.96
C GLU A 283 49.21 -42.75 -2.03
N SER A 284 49.09 -44.05 -2.28
CA SER A 284 47.89 -44.87 -2.18
C SER A 284 47.51 -45.09 -0.72
N ASP A 285 46.25 -44.87 -0.33
CA ASP A 285 45.56 -45.73 0.65
C ASP A 285 44.02 -45.56 0.62
N PRO A 286 43.23 -46.63 0.47
CA PRO A 286 41.79 -46.61 0.62
C PRO A 286 41.39 -47.02 2.05
N SER A 287 40.68 -46.14 2.76
CA SER A 287 40.10 -46.48 4.08
C SER A 287 38.64 -46.05 4.12
N VAL A 288 37.77 -47.00 3.82
CA VAL A 288 36.34 -46.98 4.13
C VAL A 288 36.17 -47.46 5.59
N PRO A 289 35.55 -46.68 6.48
CA PRO A 289 34.97 -47.26 7.69
C PRO A 289 33.52 -47.73 7.43
N PRO A 290 33.15 -48.94 7.85
CA PRO A 290 31.78 -49.42 7.81
C PRO A 290 30.98 -48.98 9.07
N GLU A 291 29.65 -49.03 8.95
CA GLU A 291 28.66 -49.12 10.04
C GLU A 291 28.40 -47.87 10.91
N ALA A 292 27.45 -47.04 10.46
CA ALA A 292 26.66 -46.20 11.36
C ALA A 292 25.26 -46.84 11.56
N THR A 293 25.14 -47.65 12.61
CA THR A 293 23.88 -48.20 13.11
C THR A 293 23.04 -47.09 13.73
N ILE A 294 21.93 -46.74 13.07
CA ILE A 294 20.93 -45.79 13.60
C ILE A 294 19.91 -46.58 14.44
N VAL A 295 19.97 -46.42 15.76
CA VAL A 295 18.95 -46.93 16.70
C VAL A 295 17.89 -45.84 16.90
N LEU A 296 16.65 -46.11 16.48
CA LEU A 296 15.49 -45.26 16.77
C LEU A 296 14.91 -45.62 18.15
N PRO A 297 14.62 -44.64 19.02
CA PRO A 297 13.91 -44.90 20.27
C PRO A 297 12.43 -45.20 20.02
N TRP A 298 11.99 -46.36 20.50
CA TRP A 298 10.59 -46.75 20.62
C TRP A 298 9.89 -45.94 21.71
N THR A 299 8.81 -45.23 21.35
CA THR A 299 7.78 -44.79 22.30
C THR A 299 6.63 -45.80 22.30
N ARG A 300 6.28 -46.29 23.50
CA ARG A 300 5.20 -47.25 23.78
C ARG A 300 3.96 -46.51 24.33
N PRO A 301 2.78 -47.16 24.32
CA PRO A 301 1.45 -46.56 24.09
C PRO A 301 0.86 -45.78 25.26
#